data_AF-A0A6S7HB74-F1
#
_entry.id   AF-A0A6S7HB74-F1
#
_cell.length_a   1.000
_cell.length_b   1.000
_cell.length_c   1.000
_cell.angle_alpha   90.00
_cell.angle_beta   90.00
_cell.angle_gamma   90.00
#
_symmetry.space_group_name_H-M   'P 1'
#
loop_
_entity.id
_entity.type
_entity.pdbx_description
1 polymer ?
#
loop_
_entity_poly.entity_id
_entity_poly.type
_entity_poly.pdbx_seq_one_letter_code
_entity_poly.pdbx_strand_id
1 'polypeptide(L)'
;DQSAGCSTYKELSKKYEEIVLTALHRPGCTIVDLISDQYPSVSVKADKRTKRGESSSLEVIIHSGSTRVLKQWAKYISNLKNKENLANFLCETLSEQLPQRLSSSEKVVLAGGFRDGSKTVSLTQSSVAVEHNVCSDHEEADTRLPTPTQEL
;
A
#
# COMPACT_ATOMS: atom_id res chain seq x y z
N ASP A 1 3.62 -15.78 10.91
CA ASP A 1 4.53 -14.71 11.34
C ASP A 1 4.14 -13.43 10.59
N GLN A 2 4.04 -12.31 11.29
CA GLN A 2 2.95 -11.33 11.09
C GLN A 2 3.40 -9.93 10.63
N SER A 3 4.62 -9.72 10.12
CA SER A 3 5.00 -8.45 9.46
C SER A 3 5.96 -8.70 8.30
N ALA A 4 5.89 -9.92 7.74
CA ALA A 4 6.98 -10.53 6.98
C ALA A 4 8.33 -10.52 7.74
N GLY A 5 8.32 -10.45 9.08
CA GLY A 5 9.54 -10.34 9.90
C GLY A 5 10.16 -8.93 9.94
N CYS A 6 9.51 -7.91 9.36
CA CYS A 6 9.98 -6.54 9.43
C CYS A 6 9.82 -5.97 10.85
N SER A 7 10.88 -5.34 11.33
CA SER A 7 10.93 -4.65 12.62
C SER A 7 10.47 -3.19 12.52
N THR A 8 10.58 -2.59 11.33
CA THR A 8 10.26 -1.17 11.06
C THR A 8 9.41 -1.02 9.78
N TYR A 9 8.65 0.08 9.69
CA TYR A 9 7.87 0.37 8.48
C TYR A 9 8.75 0.66 7.26
N LYS A 10 10.00 1.13 7.45
CA LYS A 10 11.01 1.26 6.40
C LYS A 10 11.41 -0.10 5.82
N GLU A 11 11.63 -1.10 6.66
CA GLU A 11 11.89 -2.46 6.18
C GLU A 11 10.69 -3.01 5.42
N LEU A 12 9.48 -2.70 5.90
CA LEU A 12 8.25 -3.11 5.22
C LEU A 12 8.14 -2.44 3.85
N SER A 13 8.35 -1.12 3.73
CA SER A 13 8.27 -0.42 2.45
C SER A 13 9.28 -0.96 1.45
N LYS A 14 10.50 -1.28 1.90
CA LYS A 14 11.53 -1.89 1.07
C LYS A 14 11.10 -3.25 0.50
N LYS A 15 10.35 -4.05 1.26
CA LYS A 15 9.79 -5.31 0.72
C LYS A 15 8.76 -5.07 -0.37
N TYR A 16 7.90 -4.05 -0.21
CA TYR A 16 6.94 -3.69 -1.25
C TYR A 16 7.64 -3.17 -2.51
N GLU A 17 8.68 -2.36 -2.34
CA GLU A 17 9.54 -1.90 -3.42
C GLU A 17 10.18 -3.08 -4.17
N GLU A 18 10.74 -4.05 -3.45
CA GLU A 18 11.32 -5.27 -4.03
C GLU A 18 10.29 -6.10 -4.82
N ILE A 19 9.04 -6.21 -4.32
CA ILE A 19 7.95 -6.89 -5.03
C ILE A 19 7.63 -6.19 -6.35
N VAL A 20 7.51 -4.85 -6.34
CA VAL A 20 7.23 -4.05 -7.54
C VAL A 20 8.34 -4.21 -8.57
N LEU A 21 9.60 -4.07 -8.15
CA LEU A 21 10.75 -4.22 -9.05
C LEU A 21 10.87 -5.65 -9.59
N THR A 22 10.59 -6.66 -8.77
CA THR A 22 10.58 -8.06 -9.22
C THR A 22 9.53 -8.29 -10.29
N ALA A 23 8.36 -7.65 -10.18
CA ALA A 23 7.32 -7.72 -11.21
C ALA A 23 7.73 -7.01 -12.51
N LEU A 24 8.40 -5.86 -12.42
CA LEU A 24 8.92 -5.13 -13.58
C LEU A 24 10.04 -5.89 -14.31
N HIS A 25 10.94 -6.56 -13.58
CA HIS A 25 12.02 -7.33 -14.19
C HIS A 25 11.55 -8.61 -14.92
N ARG A 26 10.25 -8.93 -14.90
CA ARG A 26 9.71 -10.03 -15.72
C ARG A 26 9.80 -9.64 -17.20
N PRO A 27 10.26 -10.56 -18.08
CA PRO A 27 10.38 -10.25 -19.51
C PRO A 27 9.07 -9.72 -20.10
N GLY A 28 9.14 -8.55 -20.75
CA GLY A 28 7.99 -7.92 -21.39
C GLY A 28 7.09 -7.09 -20.46
N CYS A 29 7.39 -7.02 -19.16
CA CYS A 29 6.70 -6.13 -18.24
C CYS A 29 7.34 -4.74 -18.27
N THR A 30 6.58 -3.70 -18.60
CA THR A 30 7.04 -2.31 -18.59
C THR A 30 6.23 -1.43 -17.64
N ILE A 31 5.10 -1.94 -17.14
CA ILE A 31 4.18 -1.20 -16.29
C ILE A 31 3.72 -2.11 -15.15
N VAL A 32 3.77 -1.58 -13.92
CA VAL A 32 3.13 -2.19 -12.75
C VAL A 32 2.17 -1.21 -12.14
N ASP A 33 0.91 -1.63 -12.00
CA ASP A 33 -0.11 -0.87 -11.30
C ASP A 33 -0.24 -1.42 -9.87
N LEU A 34 0.14 -0.62 -8.87
CA LEU A 34 -0.05 -0.92 -7.46
C LEU A 34 -1.27 -0.16 -6.95
N ILE A 35 -2.41 -0.86 -6.92
CA ILE A 35 -3.70 -0.30 -6.56
C ILE A 35 -4.07 -0.78 -5.15
N SER A 36 -4.30 0.17 -4.24
CA SER A 36 -4.81 -0.14 -2.90
C SER A 36 -6.33 -0.02 -2.86
N ASP A 37 -6.95 -0.86 -2.05
CA ASP A 37 -8.37 -0.77 -1.73
C ASP A 37 -8.67 0.52 -0.98
N GLN A 38 -9.81 1.12 -1.30
CA GLN A 38 -10.38 2.22 -0.56
C GLN A 38 -11.40 1.73 0.46
N TYR A 39 -11.47 2.49 1.55
CA TYR A 39 -12.31 2.20 2.70
C TYR A 39 -13.31 3.34 2.94
N PRO A 40 -14.23 3.63 2.00
CA PRO A 40 -15.17 4.72 2.15
C PRO A 40 -16.12 4.50 3.32
N SER A 41 -16.38 5.57 4.07
CA SER A 41 -17.29 5.59 5.23
C SER A 41 -18.73 5.24 4.86
N VAL A 42 -19.15 5.62 3.65
CA VAL A 42 -20.45 5.26 3.07
C VAL A 42 -20.22 4.24 1.96
N SER A 43 -20.64 3.01 2.20
CA SER A 43 -20.64 1.95 1.19
C SER A 43 -21.51 0.77 1.61
N VAL A 44 -21.87 -0.09 0.67
CA VAL A 44 -22.67 -1.31 0.92
C VAL A 44 -21.98 -2.23 1.93
N LYS A 45 -20.65 -2.19 2.01
CA LYS A 45 -19.87 -2.97 2.99
C LYS A 45 -19.55 -2.22 4.27
N ALA A 46 -19.86 -0.92 4.39
CA ALA A 46 -19.59 -0.15 5.61
C ALA A 46 -20.20 -0.82 6.85
N ASP A 47 -21.45 -1.27 6.79
CA ASP A 47 -22.11 -1.96 7.91
C ASP A 47 -21.43 -3.28 8.27
N LYS A 48 -20.93 -4.02 7.27
CA LYS A 48 -20.15 -5.25 7.50
C LYS A 48 -18.79 -4.93 8.12
N ARG A 49 -18.16 -3.81 7.72
CA ARG A 49 -16.93 -3.31 8.34
C ARG A 49 -17.16 -2.91 9.77
N THR A 50 -18.23 -2.18 10.09
CA THR A 50 -18.57 -1.83 11.48
C THR A 50 -18.71 -3.08 12.35
N LYS A 51 -19.42 -4.11 11.85
CA LYS A 51 -19.60 -5.39 12.55
C LYS A 51 -18.30 -6.20 12.72
N ARG A 52 -17.31 -6.04 11.82
CA ARG A 52 -15.99 -6.71 11.88
C ARG A 52 -14.90 -5.86 12.54
N GLY A 53 -15.12 -4.55 12.56
CA GLY A 53 -14.18 -3.47 12.87
C GLY A 53 -14.50 -2.77 14.19
N GLU A 54 -15.41 -3.31 15.01
CA GLU A 54 -15.36 -3.20 16.47
C GLU A 54 -14.09 -3.90 17.02
N SER A 55 -12.94 -3.53 16.45
CA SER A 55 -11.65 -3.80 17.00
C SER A 55 -11.36 -2.64 17.94
N SER A 56 -11.34 -2.88 19.24
CA SER A 56 -10.91 -1.93 20.28
C SER A 56 -9.41 -1.56 20.18
N SER A 57 -8.80 -1.78 19.02
CA SER A 57 -7.40 -1.46 18.78
C SER A 57 -7.23 0.02 18.51
N LEU A 58 -6.20 0.59 19.14
CA LEU A 58 -5.84 1.99 18.98
C LEU A 58 -5.43 2.26 17.53
N GLU A 59 -5.79 3.45 17.04
CA GLU A 59 -5.17 4.00 15.84
C GLU A 59 -3.68 4.18 16.08
N VAL A 60 -2.88 3.82 15.09
CA VAL A 60 -1.43 3.90 15.11
C VAL A 60 -1.02 4.80 13.97
N ILE A 61 -0.35 5.88 14.33
CA ILE A 61 0.18 6.86 13.40
C ILE A 61 1.63 6.49 13.09
N ILE A 62 1.94 6.32 11.80
CA ILE A 62 3.29 6.07 11.32
C ILE A 62 3.99 7.43 11.18
N HIS A 63 4.74 7.83 12.20
CA HIS A 63 5.44 9.12 12.21
C HIS A 63 6.67 9.14 11.30
N SER A 64 7.32 7.99 11.12
CA SER A 64 8.48 7.84 10.23
C SER A 64 8.69 6.38 9.87
N GLY A 65 9.51 6.11 8.85
CA GLY A 65 9.90 4.74 8.51
C GLY A 65 10.61 3.99 9.66
N SER A 66 11.20 4.70 10.62
CA SER A 66 11.83 4.10 11.81
C SER A 66 10.82 3.63 12.87
N THR A 67 9.55 4.00 12.74
CA THR A 67 8.48 3.51 13.62
C THR A 67 8.45 1.97 13.57
N ARG A 68 8.39 1.34 14.74
CA ARG A 68 8.39 -0.12 14.84
C ARG A 68 7.07 -0.69 14.34
N VAL A 69 7.14 -1.80 13.61
CA VAL A 69 5.94 -2.54 13.24
C VAL A 69 5.35 -3.20 14.48
N LEU A 70 4.04 -3.15 14.63
CA LEU A 70 3.34 -3.78 15.74
C LEU A 70 3.39 -5.30 15.60
N LYS A 71 3.80 -5.96 16.70
CA LYS A 71 3.85 -7.43 16.78
C LYS A 71 2.47 -8.08 16.62
N GLN A 72 1.40 -7.40 17.04
CA GLN A 72 0.01 -7.87 16.92
C GLN A 72 -0.59 -7.43 15.58
N TRP A 73 0.00 -7.83 14.47
CA TRP A 73 -0.37 -7.32 13.14
C TRP A 73 -1.79 -7.65 12.72
N ALA A 74 -2.29 -8.85 13.05
CA ALA A 74 -3.69 -9.19 12.76
C ALA A 74 -4.66 -8.20 13.43
N LYS A 75 -4.35 -7.78 14.66
CA LYS A 75 -5.12 -6.76 15.38
C LYS A 75 -4.92 -5.39 14.74
N TYR A 76 -3.70 -5.03 14.36
CA TYR A 76 -3.40 -3.77 13.68
C TYR A 76 -4.18 -3.62 12.36
N ILE A 77 -4.09 -4.60 11.45
CA ILE A 77 -4.79 -4.59 10.15
C ILE A 77 -6.30 -4.74 10.30
N SER A 78 -6.82 -5.29 11.41
CA SER A 78 -8.28 -5.31 11.64
C SER A 78 -8.89 -3.91 11.81
N ASN A 79 -8.08 -2.90 12.18
CA ASN A 79 -8.52 -1.53 12.30
C ASN A 79 -8.45 -0.82 10.95
N LEU A 80 -9.59 -0.29 10.52
CA LEU A 80 -9.73 0.38 9.24
C LEU A 80 -8.75 1.55 9.08
N LYS A 81 -8.62 2.36 10.12
CA LYS A 81 -7.78 3.54 10.10
C LYS A 81 -6.30 3.20 10.01
N ASN A 82 -5.90 2.10 10.64
CA ASN A 82 -4.55 1.57 10.52
C ASN A 82 -4.26 1.07 9.10
N LYS A 83 -5.23 0.45 8.41
CA LYS A 83 -5.07 0.08 6.99
C LYS A 83 -4.88 1.31 6.11
N GLU A 84 -5.71 2.35 6.28
CA GLU A 84 -5.57 3.61 5.55
C GLU A 84 -4.21 4.27 5.81
N ASN A 85 -3.78 4.35 7.07
CA ASN A 85 -2.51 4.94 7.45
C ASN A 85 -1.33 4.15 6.84
N LEU A 86 -1.41 2.82 6.82
CA LEU A 86 -0.41 1.98 6.16
C LEU A 86 -0.37 2.20 4.65
N ALA A 87 -1.53 2.19 3.99
CA ALA A 87 -1.63 2.39 2.54
C ALA A 87 -1.03 3.75 2.14
N ASN A 88 -1.36 4.82 2.89
CA ASN A 88 -0.81 6.15 2.62
C ASN A 88 0.70 6.18 2.79
N PHE A 89 1.20 5.61 3.89
CA PHE A 89 2.64 5.54 4.14
C PHE A 89 3.38 4.81 3.01
N LEU A 90 2.85 3.67 2.55
CA LEU A 90 3.44 2.92 1.45
C LEU A 90 3.42 3.72 0.14
N CYS A 91 2.29 4.33 -0.22
CA CYS A 91 2.19 5.12 -1.45
C CYS A 91 3.13 6.32 -1.44
N GLU A 92 3.23 7.07 -0.33
CA GLU A 92 4.17 8.19 -0.20
C GLU A 92 5.62 7.72 -0.31
N THR A 93 5.98 6.69 0.46
CA THR A 93 7.37 6.18 0.50
C THR A 93 7.80 5.62 -0.86
N LEU A 94 6.92 4.86 -1.54
CA LEU A 94 7.21 4.30 -2.86
C LEU A 94 7.29 5.39 -3.93
N SER A 95 6.50 6.45 -3.83
CA SER A 95 6.58 7.60 -4.74
C SER A 95 7.95 8.29 -4.67
N GLU A 96 8.58 8.29 -3.49
CA GLU A 96 9.91 8.87 -3.30
C GLU A 96 11.04 7.93 -3.76
N GLN A 97 10.90 6.62 -3.51
CA GLN A 97 11.98 5.65 -3.69
C GLN A 97 12.06 5.05 -5.09
N LEU A 98 10.91 4.67 -5.67
CA LEU A 98 10.88 3.95 -6.95
C LEU A 98 11.49 4.74 -8.12
N PRO A 99 11.25 6.06 -8.30
CA PRO A 99 11.79 6.79 -9.45
C PRO A 99 13.31 6.67 -9.64
N GLN A 100 14.06 6.46 -8.56
CA GLN A 100 15.52 6.31 -8.60
C GLN A 100 15.98 4.90 -9.02
N ARG A 101 15.05 3.95 -9.15
CA ARG A 101 15.33 2.55 -9.45
C ARG A 101 14.67 2.06 -10.72
N LEU A 102 13.74 2.84 -11.28
CA LEU A 102 13.14 2.55 -12.59
C LEU A 102 14.13 2.84 -13.72
N SER A 103 14.11 1.99 -14.74
CA SER A 103 14.70 2.26 -16.03
C SER A 103 13.81 3.19 -16.87
N SER A 104 14.35 3.73 -17.97
CA SER A 104 13.66 4.71 -18.82
C SER A 104 12.40 4.16 -19.51
N SER A 105 12.28 2.84 -19.63
CA SER A 105 11.12 2.16 -20.23
C SER A 105 10.09 1.69 -19.22
N GLU A 106 10.36 1.82 -17.92
CA GLU A 106 9.49 1.31 -16.85
C GLU A 106 8.61 2.42 -16.27
N LYS A 107 7.39 2.03 -15.93
CA LYS A 107 6.41 2.88 -15.26
C LYS A 107 5.77 2.14 -14.09
N VAL A 108 5.53 2.85 -13.01
CA VAL A 108 4.69 2.37 -11.90
C VAL A 108 3.54 3.32 -11.70
N VAL A 109 2.33 2.80 -11.51
CA VAL A 109 1.16 3.61 -11.15
C VAL A 109 0.76 3.25 -9.73
N LEU A 110 0.61 4.26 -8.88
CA LEU A 110 0.13 4.14 -7.51
C LEU A 110 -1.25 4.80 -7.41
N ALA A 111 -2.26 4.09 -6.90
CA ALA A 111 -3.60 4.64 -6.71
C ALA A 111 -4.33 4.06 -5.49
N GLY A 112 -5.32 4.79 -4.99
CA GLY A 112 -6.24 4.35 -3.92
C GLY A 112 -5.65 4.31 -2.50
N GLY A 113 -4.32 4.34 -2.36
CA GLY A 113 -3.67 4.29 -1.04
C GLY A 113 -3.36 5.65 -0.43
N PHE A 114 -3.37 6.74 -1.22
CA PHE A 114 -3.12 8.08 -0.69
C PHE A 114 -4.27 8.58 0.20
N ARG A 115 -3.98 9.53 1.09
CA ARG A 115 -4.99 10.24 1.92
C ARG A 115 -6.12 10.82 1.08
N ASP A 116 -5.77 11.38 -0.06
CA ASP A 116 -6.72 11.65 -1.12
C ASP A 116 -6.90 10.36 -1.92
N GLY A 117 -7.97 9.60 -1.63
CA GLY A 117 -8.22 8.31 -2.28
C GLY A 117 -8.37 8.41 -3.81
N SER A 118 -8.73 9.59 -4.32
CA SER A 118 -8.84 9.85 -5.76
C SER A 118 -7.49 10.09 -6.44
N LYS A 119 -6.44 10.38 -5.65
CA LYS A 119 -5.11 10.65 -6.16
C LYS A 119 -4.50 9.39 -6.79
N THR A 120 -4.06 9.56 -8.03
CA THR A 120 -3.23 8.59 -8.74
C THR A 120 -1.91 9.25 -9.09
N VAL A 121 -0.83 8.50 -8.94
CA VAL A 121 0.53 8.96 -9.25
C VAL A 121 1.16 7.99 -10.23
N SER A 122 1.69 8.52 -11.33
CA SER A 122 2.58 7.79 -12.23
C SER A 122 4.04 8.10 -11.90
N LEU A 123 4.83 7.05 -11.82
CA LEU A 123 6.25 7.08 -11.53
C LEU A 123 6.99 6.57 -12.77
N THR A 124 7.96 7.34 -13.23
CA THR A 124 8.93 6.91 -14.23
C THR A 124 10.33 7.22 -13.70
N GLN A 125 11.37 6.87 -14.44
CA GLN A 125 12.74 7.22 -14.05
C GLN A 125 12.85 8.73 -13.74
N SER A 126 13.26 9.05 -12.51
CA SER A 126 13.47 10.41 -11.99
C SER A 126 12.26 11.36 -12.09
N SER A 127 11.03 10.85 -12.24
CA SER A 127 9.83 11.67 -12.36
C SER A 127 8.63 11.07 -11.62
N VAL A 128 7.83 11.97 -11.06
CA VAL A 128 6.59 11.69 -10.34
C VAL A 128 5.54 12.65 -10.88
N ALA A 129 4.47 12.13 -11.49
CA ALA A 129 3.38 12.92 -12.03
C ALA A 129 2.06 12.51 -11.39
N VAL A 130 1.21 13.49 -11.08
CA VAL A 130 -0.17 13.23 -10.65
C VAL A 130 -1.02 13.04 -11.91
N GLU A 131 -1.72 11.91 -11.99
CA GLU A 131 -2.62 11.60 -13.09
C GLU A 131 -4.03 12.05 -12.73
N HIS A 132 -4.53 13.09 -13.38
CA HIS A 132 -5.85 13.66 -13.07
C HIS A 132 -7.02 12.91 -13.71
N ASN A 133 -6.75 12.11 -14.75
CA ASN A 133 -7.77 11.40 -15.52
C ASN A 133 -7.93 9.93 -15.11
N VAL A 134 -7.14 9.48 -14.13
CA VAL A 134 -7.16 8.10 -13.64
C VAL A 134 -7.33 8.16 -12.14
N CYS A 135 -8.33 7.47 -11.60
CA CYS A 135 -8.50 7.28 -10.17
C CYS A 135 -8.80 5.81 -9.89
N SER A 136 -8.51 5.37 -8.67
CA SER A 136 -9.07 4.11 -8.17
C SER A 136 -10.43 4.42 -7.54
N ASP A 137 -11.40 3.55 -7.75
CA ASP A 137 -12.66 3.47 -7.00
C ASP A 137 -12.83 2.09 -6.35
N HIS A 138 -11.73 1.32 -6.30
CA HIS A 138 -11.75 -0.07 -5.86
C HIS A 138 -12.09 -0.15 -4.37
N GLU A 139 -13.33 -0.52 -4.06
CA GLU A 139 -13.81 -0.74 -2.71
C GLU A 139 -13.34 -2.11 -2.19
N GLU A 140 -12.93 -2.20 -0.91
CA GLU A 140 -12.45 -3.44 -0.26
C GLU A 140 -13.19 -4.70 -0.75
N ALA A 141 -12.47 -5.57 -1.44
CA ALA A 141 -12.89 -6.94 -1.69
C ALA A 141 -12.62 -7.80 -0.43
N ASP A 142 -13.26 -8.96 -0.25
CA ASP A 142 -12.93 -9.91 0.83
C ASP A 142 -11.56 -10.59 0.58
N THR A 143 -10.55 -9.80 0.21
CA THR A 143 -9.21 -10.24 -0.18
C THR A 143 -8.28 -9.87 0.96
N ARG A 144 -7.71 -10.90 1.60
CA ARG A 144 -6.61 -10.70 2.54
C ARG A 144 -5.49 -9.99 1.76
N LEU A 145 -5.01 -8.84 2.24
CA LEU A 145 -3.86 -8.14 1.65
C LEU A 145 -2.77 -9.19 1.33
N PRO A 146 -2.27 -9.26 0.08
CA PRO A 146 -1.25 -10.24 -0.26
C PRO A 146 -0.02 -9.97 0.60
N THR A 147 0.20 -10.85 1.57
CA THR A 147 1.47 -10.90 2.30
C THR A 147 2.52 -11.43 1.34
N PRO A 148 3.74 -10.87 1.29
CA PRO A 148 4.84 -11.51 0.57
C PRO A 148 5.02 -12.92 1.14
N THR A 149 4.63 -13.92 0.36
CA THR A 149 4.74 -15.33 0.74
C THR A 149 6.21 -15.69 0.72
N GLN A 150 6.74 -16.20 1.84
CA GLN A 150 8.00 -16.94 1.82
C GLN A 150 7.72 -18.26 1.11
N GLU A 151 8.23 -18.42 -0.11
CA GLU A 151 8.44 -19.74 -0.67
C GLU A 151 9.60 -20.39 0.11
N LEU A 152 9.36 -21.60 0.59
CA LEU A 152 10.30 -22.46 1.33
C LEU A 152 11.42 -22.99 0.43
#